data_AF-A0A9E4YG72-F1
#
_entry.id   AF-A0A9E4YG72-F1
#
_cell.length_a   1.000
_cell.length_b   1.000
_cell.length_c   1.000
_cell.angle_alpha   90.00
_cell.angle_beta   90.00
_cell.angle_gamma   90.00
#
_symmetry.space_group_name_H-M   'P 1'
#
loop_
_entity.id
_entity.type
_entity.pdbx_description
1 polymer ?
#
loop_
_entity_poly.entity_id
_entity_poly.type
_entity_poly.pdbx_seq_one_letter_code
_entity_poly.pdbx_strand_id
1 'polypeptide(L)'
;MAQGGNEFNAIRISLASPDQIRIWSYGEVTKPETINYRTLRPEKDGLFCERIFGPTKDWECYCGKYKKIRYKGVICDRCGVEVARSKVRRERMGHVALAAPVAHIWFSKGT
;
A
#
# COMPACT_ATOMS: atom_id res chain seq x y z
N MET A 1 -2.61 25.99 -0.32
CA MET A 1 -1.61 26.14 0.75
C MET A 1 -0.35 25.40 0.29
N ALA A 2 0.74 26.16 0.14
CA ALA A 2 2.04 25.82 -0.45
C ALA A 2 2.02 25.25 -1.88
N GLN A 3 2.37 26.11 -2.83
CA GLN A 3 2.98 25.73 -4.10
C GLN A 3 4.32 25.07 -3.78
N GLY A 4 4.54 23.84 -4.23
CA GLY A 4 5.88 23.22 -4.24
C GLY A 4 6.42 23.33 -5.66
N GLY A 5 7.22 24.38 -5.93
CA GLY A 5 8.04 24.42 -7.13
C GLY A 5 9.01 23.23 -7.16
N ASN A 6 9.55 22.91 -8.33
CA ASN A 6 10.53 21.84 -8.52
C ASN A 6 11.81 22.09 -7.70
N GLU A 7 11.80 21.78 -6.40
CA GLU A 7 12.96 21.79 -5.51
C GLU A 7 13.73 20.46 -5.61
N PHE A 8 14.20 20.11 -6.81
CA PHE A 8 15.15 19.02 -6.99
C PHE A 8 16.20 19.43 -8.02
N ASN A 9 17.47 19.20 -7.68
CA ASN A 9 18.60 19.55 -8.56
C ASN A 9 18.86 18.47 -9.62
N ALA A 10 18.53 17.21 -9.31
CA ALA A 10 18.67 16.08 -10.23
C ALA A 10 17.72 14.93 -9.83
N ILE A 11 17.43 14.06 -10.80
CA ILE A 11 16.71 12.79 -10.58
C ILE A 11 17.68 11.64 -10.82
N ARG A 12 17.72 10.68 -9.90
CA ARG A 12 18.53 9.47 -10.02
C ARG A 12 17.63 8.26 -10.20
N ILE A 13 17.99 7.39 -11.14
CA ILE A 13 17.39 6.06 -11.31
C ILE A 13 18.47 5.00 -11.06
N SER A 14 18.10 3.93 -10.37
CA SER A 14 18.99 2.80 -10.10
C SER A 14 18.18 1.52 -9.93
N LEU A 15 18.86 0.37 -10.00
CA LEU A 15 18.28 -0.91 -9.62
C LEU A 15 17.87 -0.88 -8.14
N ALA A 16 16.67 -1.36 -7.85
CA ALA A 16 16.19 -1.52 -6.48
C ALA A 16 16.65 -2.87 -5.93
N SER A 17 17.25 -2.87 -4.73
CA SER A 17 17.56 -4.11 -4.02
C SER A 17 16.30 -4.72 -3.39
N PRO A 18 16.29 -6.04 -3.08
CA PRO A 18 15.17 -6.66 -2.37
C PRO A 18 14.82 -5.96 -1.05
N ASP A 19 15.84 -5.48 -0.33
CA ASP A 19 15.64 -4.73 0.92
C ASP A 19 15.03 -3.36 0.69
N GLN A 20 15.41 -2.67 -0.39
CA GLN A 20 14.82 -1.40 -0.77
C GLN A 20 13.32 -1.54 -1.12
N ILE A 21 12.95 -2.63 -1.81
CA ILE A 21 11.53 -2.95 -2.10
C ILE A 21 10.75 -3.16 -0.80
N ARG A 22 11.34 -3.83 0.20
CA ARG A 22 10.72 -4.02 1.51
C ARG A 22 10.54 -2.71 2.28
N ILE A 23 11.52 -1.80 2.21
CA ILE A 23 11.46 -0.49 2.88
C ILE A 23 10.30 0.37 2.35
N TRP A 24 10.02 0.31 1.05
CA TRP A 24 8.88 1.03 0.46
C TRP A 24 7.52 0.42 0.81
N SER A 25 7.53 -0.85 1.20
CA SER A 25 6.30 -1.61 1.39
C SER A 25 5.67 -1.37 2.76
N TYR A 26 4.35 -1.23 2.75
CA TYR A 26 3.52 -1.17 3.95
C TYR A 26 3.01 -2.55 4.40
N GLY A 27 3.33 -3.60 3.64
CA GLY A 27 2.95 -4.96 3.97
C GLY A 27 3.01 -5.91 2.79
N GLU A 28 3.11 -7.20 3.11
CA GLU A 28 3.10 -8.27 2.13
C GLU A 28 1.67 -8.63 1.69
N VAL A 29 1.49 -8.82 0.38
CA VAL A 29 0.27 -9.37 -0.20
C VAL A 29 0.44 -10.87 -0.34
N THR A 30 -0.31 -11.63 0.46
CA THR A 30 -0.20 -13.10 0.51
C THR A 30 -1.34 -13.80 -0.22
N LYS A 31 -2.41 -13.06 -0.51
CA LYS A 31 -3.68 -13.58 -0.99
C LYS A 31 -4.02 -13.05 -2.39
N PRO A 32 -4.49 -13.90 -3.31
CA PRO A 32 -4.89 -13.46 -4.64
C PRO A 32 -6.26 -12.74 -4.65
N GLU A 33 -7.02 -12.83 -3.55
CA GLU A 33 -8.35 -12.26 -3.47
C GLU A 33 -8.33 -10.73 -3.57
N THR A 34 -9.39 -10.17 -4.17
CA THR A 34 -9.51 -8.73 -4.43
C THR A 34 -10.53 -8.09 -3.49
N ILE A 35 -11.82 -8.28 -3.80
CA ILE A 35 -12.94 -7.76 -3.06
C ILE A 35 -13.98 -8.86 -2.85
N ASN A 36 -14.70 -8.76 -1.76
CA ASN A 36 -15.83 -9.63 -1.50
C ASN A 36 -17.00 -9.28 -2.45
N TYR A 37 -17.53 -10.26 -3.17
CA TYR A 37 -18.60 -10.02 -4.14
C TYR A 37 -19.92 -9.53 -3.52
N ARG A 38 -20.21 -9.86 -2.25
CA ARG A 38 -21.45 -9.43 -1.58
C ARG A 38 -21.29 -8.06 -0.93
N THR A 39 -20.22 -7.90 -0.16
CA THR A 39 -20.04 -6.69 0.67
C THR A 39 -19.31 -5.58 -0.07
N LEU A 40 -18.71 -5.87 -1.23
CA LEU A 40 -17.84 -4.98 -1.99
C LEU A 40 -16.65 -4.46 -1.18
N ARG A 41 -16.30 -5.15 -0.08
CA ARG A 41 -15.19 -4.78 0.79
C ARG A 41 -13.91 -5.49 0.37
N PRO A 42 -12.74 -4.82 0.47
CA PRO A 42 -11.46 -5.47 0.18
C PRO A 42 -11.18 -6.64 1.11
N GLU A 43 -10.67 -7.73 0.55
CA GLU A 43 -10.27 -8.89 1.34
C GLU A 43 -8.95 -8.59 2.11
N LYS A 44 -8.83 -9.16 3.32
CA LYS A 44 -7.65 -8.97 4.16
C LYS A 44 -6.45 -9.70 3.53
N ASP A 45 -5.31 -9.01 3.49
CA ASP A 45 -4.03 -9.48 2.91
C ASP A 45 -4.06 -9.72 1.39
N GLY A 46 -5.18 -9.35 0.73
CA GLY A 46 -5.35 -9.38 -0.71
C GLY A 46 -4.83 -8.13 -1.43
N LEU A 47 -5.03 -8.10 -2.75
CA LEU A 47 -4.52 -7.04 -3.65
C LEU A 47 -5.03 -5.63 -3.32
N PHE A 48 -6.18 -5.52 -2.64
CA PHE A 48 -6.77 -4.23 -2.27
C PHE A 48 -6.81 -3.97 -0.76
N CYS A 49 -6.11 -4.79 0.03
CA CYS A 49 -6.18 -4.79 1.49
C CYS A 49 -6.00 -3.39 2.10
N GLU A 50 -6.94 -2.97 2.93
CA GLU A 50 -6.90 -1.65 3.58
C GLU A 50 -5.78 -1.52 4.62
N ARG A 51 -5.30 -2.64 5.17
CA ARG A 51 -4.18 -2.64 6.14
C ARG A 51 -2.86 -2.23 5.47
N ILE A 52 -2.65 -2.67 4.23
CA ILE A 52 -1.43 -2.43 3.46
C ILE A 52 -1.54 -1.07 2.76
N PHE A 53 -2.58 -0.89 1.96
CA PHE A 53 -2.69 0.29 1.09
C PHE A 53 -3.37 1.48 1.76
N GLY A 54 -4.04 1.29 2.91
CA GLY A 54 -4.81 2.32 3.60
C GLY A 54 -6.33 2.23 3.35
N PRO A 55 -7.13 3.06 4.04
CA PRO A 55 -8.59 2.91 4.08
C PRO A 55 -9.26 3.29 2.76
N THR A 56 -10.35 2.59 2.39
CA THR A 56 -11.13 2.92 1.17
C THR A 56 -11.91 4.23 1.33
N LYS A 57 -12.37 4.51 2.55
CA LYS A 57 -13.12 5.73 2.89
C LYS A 57 -12.29 6.63 3.78
N ASP A 58 -12.47 7.93 3.62
CA ASP A 58 -11.75 8.91 4.43
C ASP A 58 -12.09 8.75 5.91
N TRP A 59 -11.05 8.60 6.74
CA TRP A 59 -11.16 8.54 8.20
C TRP A 59 -12.02 7.40 8.75
N GLU A 60 -12.13 6.28 8.03
CA GLU A 60 -12.85 5.09 8.45
C GLU A 60 -11.96 3.85 8.32
N CYS A 61 -11.86 3.06 9.40
CA CYS A 61 -11.19 1.77 9.37
C CYS A 61 -12.10 0.65 8.84
N TYR A 62 -11.51 -0.44 8.35
CA TYR A 62 -12.23 -1.58 7.76
C TYR A 62 -13.40 -2.11 8.60
N CYS A 63 -13.16 -2.35 9.90
CA CYS A 63 -14.17 -2.92 10.79
C CYS A 63 -15.22 -1.91 11.26
N GLY A 64 -15.04 -0.61 10.98
CA GLY A 64 -15.93 0.45 11.40
C GLY A 64 -15.87 0.84 12.88
N LYS A 65 -14.91 0.31 13.66
CA LYS A 65 -14.69 0.69 15.07
C LYS A 65 -14.32 2.18 15.21
N TYR A 66 -13.35 2.60 14.41
CA TYR A 66 -12.91 3.99 14.33
C TYR A 66 -13.47 4.65 13.07
N LYS A 67 -14.23 5.74 13.28
CA LYS A 67 -14.85 6.56 12.24
C LYS A 67 -14.72 8.04 12.59
N LYS A 68 -14.68 8.89 11.56
CA LYS A 68 -14.55 10.35 11.62
C LYS A 68 -13.11 10.82 11.88
N ILE A 69 -12.86 12.08 11.54
CA ILE A 69 -11.55 12.73 11.58
C ILE A 69 -10.87 12.75 12.96
N ARG A 70 -11.65 12.60 14.05
CA ARG A 70 -11.12 12.61 15.43
C ARG A 70 -10.10 11.50 15.72
N TYR A 71 -10.15 10.40 14.97
CA TYR A 71 -9.22 9.27 15.13
C TYR A 71 -8.08 9.30 14.10
N LYS A 72 -7.80 10.46 13.48
CA LYS A 72 -6.71 10.62 12.52
C LYS A 72 -5.40 10.04 13.06
N GLY A 73 -4.77 9.16 12.28
CA GLY A 73 -3.49 8.53 12.60
C GLY A 73 -3.56 7.34 13.57
N VAL A 74 -4.76 6.99 14.08
CA VAL A 74 -4.93 5.81 14.93
C VAL A 74 -4.92 4.54 14.08
N ILE A 75 -4.09 3.57 14.47
CA ILE A 75 -4.10 2.22 13.91
C ILE A 75 -5.14 1.41 14.67
N CYS A 76 -6.10 0.83 13.95
CA CYS A 76 -7.15 0.03 14.58
C CYS A 76 -6.58 -1.29 15.14
N ASP A 77 -6.77 -1.53 16.44
CA ASP A 77 -6.46 -2.77 17.15
C ASP A 77 -7.12 -4.03 16.54
N ARG A 78 -8.34 -3.91 16.00
CA ARG A 78 -9.08 -5.05 15.45
C ARG A 78 -8.69 -5.40 14.02
N CYS A 79 -8.55 -4.40 13.14
CA CYS A 79 -8.34 -4.63 11.71
C CYS A 79 -6.95 -4.21 11.20
N GLY A 80 -6.15 -3.53 12.01
CA GLY A 80 -4.82 -3.04 11.65
C GLY A 80 -4.83 -1.87 10.66
N VAL A 81 -6.00 -1.36 10.28
CA VAL A 81 -6.11 -0.23 9.34
C VAL A 81 -5.85 1.08 10.06
N GLU A 82 -4.95 1.86 9.50
CA GLU A 82 -4.69 3.23 9.92
C GLU A 82 -5.80 4.18 9.43
N VAL A 83 -6.32 4.99 10.34
CA VAL A 83 -7.35 5.98 10.04
C VAL A 83 -6.70 7.20 9.36
N ALA A 84 -6.65 7.16 8.04
CA ALA A 84 -6.09 8.19 7.18
C ALA A 84 -7.09 8.64 6.08
N ARG A 85 -6.68 9.56 5.21
CA ARG A 85 -7.42 9.84 3.97
C ARG A 85 -7.21 8.69 2.98
N SER A 86 -8.23 8.36 2.21
CA SER A 86 -8.18 7.38 1.12
C SER A 86 -7.11 7.69 0.07
N LYS A 87 -6.68 8.96 -0.05
CA LYS A 87 -5.60 9.40 -0.93
C LYS A 87 -4.30 8.59 -0.74
N VAL A 88 -3.99 8.15 0.48
CA VAL A 88 -2.76 7.38 0.75
C VAL A 88 -2.69 6.06 -0.04
N ARG A 89 -3.83 5.52 -0.50
CA ARG A 89 -3.88 4.32 -1.36
C ARG A 89 -3.19 4.50 -2.71
N ARG A 90 -2.91 5.74 -3.12
CA ARG A 90 -2.18 6.07 -4.35
C ARG A 90 -0.68 6.21 -4.13
N GLU A 91 -0.23 6.23 -2.88
CA GLU A 91 1.15 6.51 -2.48
C GLU A 91 1.81 5.31 -1.79
N ARG A 92 1.03 4.46 -1.10
CA ARG A 92 1.54 3.27 -0.40
C ARG A 92 1.81 2.11 -1.35
N MET A 93 3.00 1.54 -1.26
CA MET A 93 3.37 0.33 -2.00
C MET A 93 3.17 -0.94 -1.16
N GLY A 94 2.89 -2.05 -1.85
CA GLY A 94 2.89 -3.41 -1.30
C GLY A 94 4.03 -4.22 -1.92
N HIS A 95 4.36 -5.36 -1.33
CA HIS A 95 5.32 -6.31 -1.92
C HIS A 95 4.80 -7.74 -1.81
N VAL A 96 5.45 -8.65 -2.53
CA VAL A 96 5.25 -10.10 -2.44
C VAL A 96 6.61 -10.73 -2.20
N ALA A 97 6.76 -11.54 -1.16
CA ALA A 97 7.97 -12.31 -0.97
C ALA A 97 7.92 -13.54 -1.89
N LEU A 98 8.80 -13.58 -2.88
CA LEU A 98 8.91 -14.70 -3.79
C LEU A 98 9.60 -15.88 -3.08
N ALA A 99 9.05 -17.07 -3.21
CA ALA A 99 9.61 -18.29 -2.62
C ALA A 99 10.96 -18.70 -3.25
N ALA A 100 11.22 -18.26 -4.49
CA ALA A 100 12.44 -18.52 -5.23
C ALA A 100 12.90 -17.23 -5.95
N PRO A 101 14.21 -17.07 -6.20
CA PRO A 101 14.71 -15.94 -6.98
C PRO A 101 14.18 -15.99 -8.42
N VAL A 102 13.81 -14.83 -8.96
CA VAL A 102 13.27 -14.68 -10.32
C VAL A 102 14.11 -13.67 -11.09
N ALA A 103 14.44 -13.98 -12.35
CA ALA A 103 15.12 -13.06 -13.23
C ALA A 103 14.16 -11.98 -13.74
N HIS A 104 14.55 -10.71 -13.62
CA HIS A 104 13.75 -9.61 -14.14
C HIS A 104 13.84 -9.57 -15.67
N ILE A 105 12.70 -9.68 -16.36
CA ILE A 105 12.63 -9.89 -17.81
C ILE A 105 13.36 -8.81 -18.62
N TRP A 106 13.33 -7.54 -18.18
CA TRP A 106 14.03 -6.44 -18.87
C TRP A 106 15.54 -6.66 -19.00
N PHE A 107 16.17 -7.42 -18.10
CA PHE A 107 17.61 -7.71 -18.15
C PHE A 107 17.92 -9.12 -18.68
N SER A 108 16.89 -9.94 -18.94
CA SER A 108 17.06 -11.32 -19.39
C SER A 108 16.65 -11.54 -20.85
N LYS A 109 15.61 -10.86 -21.33
CA LYS A 109 15.08 -10.97 -22.70
C LYS A 109 15.02 -9.60 -23.37
N GLY A 110 15.98 -8.74 -23.09
CA GLY A 110 16.14 -7.50 -23.85
C GLY A 110 16.52 -7.87 -25.28
N THR A 111 15.69 -7.47 -26.25
CA THR A 111 15.99 -7.43 -27.68
C THR A 111 17.41 -6.96 -27.97
#